data_AF-A0A2D6XE15-F1
#
_entry.id   AF-A0A2D6XE15-F1
#
_cell.length_a   1.000
_cell.length_b   1.000
_cell.length_c   1.000
_cell.angle_alpha   90.00
_cell.angle_beta   90.00
_cell.angle_gamma   90.00
#
_symmetry.space_group_name_H-M   'P 1'
#
loop_
_entity.id
_entity.type
_entity.pdbx_description
1 polymer ?
#
loop_
_entity_poly.entity_id
_entity_poly.type
_entity_poly.pdbx_seq_one_letter_code
_entity_poly.pdbx_strand_id
1 'polypeptide(L)'
;MGPFKILILAYLIGMDPVATQQTFQMEGYYPTMEACKEELLKQKPDRRYEVMNEFVIDGDFKWDWLVAGCKNDDTGEVFKLYPTYPKGKPDELQGIDLELDEIHI
;
A
#
# COMPACT_ATOMS: atom_id res chain seq x y z
N MET A 1 2.21 20.09 8.63
CA MET A 1 2.20 18.74 8.02
C MET A 1 1.06 18.71 7.03
N GLY A 2 1.27 18.10 5.87
CA GLY A 2 0.19 17.92 4.91
C GLY A 2 -0.79 16.83 5.37
N PRO A 3 -2.06 16.86 4.93
CA PRO A 3 -3.08 15.95 5.42
C PRO A 3 -3.03 14.55 4.78
N PHE A 4 -2.18 14.37 3.75
CA PHE A 4 -2.05 13.11 3.04
C PHE A 4 -0.87 12.30 3.57
N LYS A 5 -1.03 10.99 3.66
CA LYS A 5 0.02 10.03 4.03
C LYS A 5 -0.04 8.81 3.14
N ILE A 6 1.09 8.11 3.01
CA ILE A 6 1.16 6.85 2.28
C ILE A 6 0.93 5.71 3.28
N LEU A 7 -0.04 4.85 2.96
CA LEU A 7 -0.33 3.60 3.66
C LEU A 7 0.00 2.42 2.75
N ILE A 8 0.57 1.37 3.33
CA ILE A 8 0.87 0.11 2.65
C ILE A 8 0.13 -0.98 3.40
N LEU A 9 -0.85 -1.59 2.75
CA LEU A 9 -1.49 -2.80 3.23
C LEU A 9 -0.72 -4.01 2.75
N ALA A 10 -0.32 -4.86 3.68
CA ALA A 10 0.42 -6.08 3.41
C ALA A 10 -0.31 -7.29 3.99
N TYR A 11 -0.28 -8.43 3.28
CA TYR A 11 -0.83 -9.70 3.80
C TYR A 11 -0.06 -10.91 3.25
N LEU A 12 -0.33 -12.09 3.83
CA LEU A 12 0.29 -13.37 3.51
C LEU A 12 -0.65 -14.24 2.68
N ILE A 13 -0.16 -14.81 1.58
CA ILE A 13 -0.96 -15.69 0.72
C ILE A 13 -1.15 -17.05 1.41
N GLY A 14 -2.35 -17.64 1.31
CA GLY A 14 -2.67 -18.90 1.97
C GLY A 14 -3.05 -18.79 3.44
N MET A 15 -3.17 -17.55 3.95
CA MET A 15 -3.83 -17.24 5.23
C MET A 15 -5.05 -16.37 4.97
N ASP A 16 -5.97 -16.29 5.95
CA ASP A 16 -7.13 -15.42 5.84
C ASP A 16 -6.67 -13.95 5.68
N PRO A 17 -6.99 -13.28 4.55
CA PRO A 17 -6.49 -11.95 4.26
C PRO A 17 -7.09 -10.90 5.22
N VAL A 18 -8.29 -11.11 5.75
CA VAL A 18 -8.90 -10.20 6.75
C VAL A 18 -8.22 -10.37 8.11
N ALA A 19 -7.81 -11.59 8.46
CA ALA A 19 -7.12 -11.87 9.72
C ALA A 19 -5.63 -11.48 9.70
N THR A 20 -4.99 -11.44 8.53
CA THR A 20 -3.54 -11.21 8.38
C THR A 20 -3.17 -9.88 7.72
N GLN A 21 -4.16 -9.12 7.25
CA GLN A 21 -3.90 -7.77 6.74
C GLN A 21 -3.26 -6.90 7.82
N GLN A 22 -2.19 -6.22 7.44
CA GLN A 22 -1.51 -5.23 8.26
C GLN A 22 -1.32 -3.97 7.44
N THR A 23 -1.81 -2.85 7.97
CA THR A 23 -1.61 -1.54 7.38
C THR A 23 -0.38 -0.89 8.01
N PHE A 24 0.57 -0.50 7.18
CA PHE A 24 1.77 0.21 7.58
C PHE A 24 1.68 1.64 7.07
N GLN A 25 1.94 2.60 7.94
CA GLN A 25 2.09 3.99 7.54
C GLN A 25 3.56 4.26 7.20
N MET A 26 3.82 4.81 6.02
CA MET A 26 5.15 5.30 5.65
C MET A 26 5.47 6.61 6.37
N GLU A 27 6.76 6.84 6.64
CA GLU A 27 7.21 8.12 7.17
C GLU A 27 7.06 9.22 6.11
N GLY A 28 6.37 10.31 6.47
CA GLY A 28 6.16 11.45 5.59
C GLY A 28 4.70 11.87 5.47
N TYR A 29 4.51 13.17 5.24
CA TYR A 29 3.20 13.78 5.06
C TYR A 29 3.21 14.70 3.84
N TYR A 30 2.19 14.61 3.00
CA TYR A 30 2.10 15.30 1.73
C TYR A 30 0.98 16.36 1.76
N PRO A 31 1.22 17.55 1.19
CA PRO A 31 0.26 18.64 1.23
C PRO A 31 -0.93 18.42 0.30
N THR A 32 -0.76 17.67 -0.79
CA THR A 32 -1.80 17.40 -1.79
C THR A 32 -1.81 15.92 -2.20
N MET A 33 -2.94 15.47 -2.75
CA MET A 33 -3.07 14.13 -3.29
C MET A 33 -2.11 13.91 -4.45
N GLU A 34 -1.89 14.91 -5.31
CA GLU A 34 -0.92 14.83 -6.41
C GLU A 34 0.50 14.60 -5.88
N ALA A 35 0.94 15.34 -4.86
CA ALA A 35 2.27 15.16 -4.27
C ALA A 35 2.43 13.76 -3.66
N CYS A 36 1.38 13.25 -3.02
CA CYS A 36 1.39 11.88 -2.49
C CYS A 36 1.47 10.84 -3.62
N LYS A 37 0.68 11.04 -4.68
CA LYS A 37 0.69 10.17 -5.88
C LYS A 37 2.04 10.18 -6.58
N GLU A 38 2.72 11.32 -6.66
CA GLU A 38 4.05 11.41 -7.29
C GLU A 38 5.07 10.51 -6.58
N GLU A 39 5.12 10.53 -5.24
CA GLU A 39 5.99 9.61 -4.50
C GLU A 39 5.52 8.16 -4.59
N LEU A 40 4.21 7.92 -4.54
CA LEU A 40 3.63 6.57 -4.66
C LEU A 40 3.91 5.93 -6.03
N LEU A 41 3.84 6.72 -7.10
CA LEU A 41 4.06 6.30 -8.48
C LEU A 41 5.53 6.35 -8.90
N LYS A 42 6.42 6.78 -8.01
CA LYS A 42 7.84 6.85 -8.26
C LYS A 42 8.38 5.45 -8.53
N GLN A 43 8.98 5.28 -9.70
CA GLN A 43 9.49 4.00 -10.17
C GLN A 43 11.01 4.03 -10.27
N LYS A 44 11.63 2.91 -9.91
CA LYS A 44 13.03 2.62 -10.20
C LYS A 44 13.22 2.36 -11.70
N PRO A 45 14.47 2.40 -12.22
CA PRO A 45 14.75 2.16 -13.64
C PRO A 45 14.27 0.81 -14.17
N ASP A 46 14.02 -0.14 -13.28
CA ASP A 46 13.48 -1.48 -13.55
C ASP A 46 11.94 -1.56 -13.50
N ARG A 47 11.27 -0.40 -13.44
CA ARG A 47 9.80 -0.23 -13.39
C ARG A 47 9.13 -0.70 -12.09
N ARG A 48 9.90 -1.00 -11.04
CA ARG A 48 9.34 -1.28 -9.71
C ARG A 48 9.05 0.02 -8.98
N TYR A 49 7.92 0.10 -8.28
CA TYR A 49 7.60 1.24 -7.42
C TYR A 49 8.57 1.31 -6.25
N GLU A 50 9.13 2.50 -5.99
CA GLU A 50 10.16 2.73 -4.98
C GLU A 50 9.64 2.41 -3.57
N VAL A 51 8.50 3.00 -3.21
CA VAL A 51 7.79 2.78 -1.94
C VAL A 51 7.54 1.30 -1.66
N MET A 52 7.00 0.57 -2.63
CA MET A 52 6.72 -0.86 -2.46
C MET A 52 8.02 -1.68 -2.36
N ASN A 53 9.04 -1.32 -3.14
CA ASN A 53 10.31 -2.02 -3.13
C ASN A 53 11.05 -1.84 -1.80
N GLU A 54 11.09 -0.63 -1.26
CA GLU A 54 11.67 -0.36 0.07
C GLU A 54 10.95 -1.15 1.14
N PHE A 55 9.61 -1.10 1.16
CA PHE A 55 8.81 -1.86 2.11
C PHE A 55 9.08 -3.38 2.06
N VAL A 56 9.20 -3.97 0.87
CA VAL A 56 9.52 -5.40 0.72
C VAL A 56 10.92 -5.71 1.27
N ILE A 57 11.90 -4.84 0.99
CA ILE A 57 13.29 -5.04 1.42
C ILE A 57 13.41 -4.89 2.94
N ASP A 58 12.84 -3.84 3.53
CA ASP A 58 12.81 -3.60 4.98
C ASP A 58 11.99 -4.66 5.71
N GLY A 59 10.95 -5.15 5.04
CA GLY A 59 10.12 -6.27 5.45
C GLY A 59 10.77 -7.64 5.39
N ASP A 60 11.98 -7.76 4.83
CA ASP A 60 12.67 -9.02 4.56
C ASP A 60 11.78 -10.03 3.80
N PHE A 61 11.02 -9.54 2.81
CA PHE A 61 10.09 -10.34 1.99
C PHE A 61 9.06 -11.14 2.81
N LYS A 62 8.72 -10.66 4.00
CA LYS A 62 7.75 -11.35 4.86
C LYS A 62 6.36 -11.45 4.25
N TRP A 63 5.95 -10.49 3.43
CA TRP A 63 4.60 -10.43 2.85
C TRP A 63 4.57 -10.84 1.38
N ASP A 64 3.58 -11.65 1.02
CA ASP A 64 3.40 -12.13 -0.35
C ASP A 64 2.74 -11.10 -1.26
N TRP A 65 1.90 -10.22 -0.70
CA TRP A 65 1.17 -9.23 -1.46
C TRP A 65 1.00 -7.92 -0.72
N LEU A 66 1.05 -6.84 -1.51
CA LEU A 66 1.04 -5.46 -1.03
C LEU A 66 0.07 -4.62 -1.84
N VAL A 67 -0.52 -3.62 -1.18
CA VAL A 67 -1.26 -2.54 -1.82
C VAL A 67 -0.81 -1.25 -1.17
N ALA A 68 -0.28 -0.31 -1.94
CA ALA A 68 0.11 0.99 -1.42
C ALA A 68 -0.97 2.00 -1.79
N GLY A 69 -1.17 3.03 -0.99
CA GLY A 69 -2.09 4.09 -1.34
C GLY A 69 -1.93 5.33 -0.51
N CYS A 70 -2.42 6.44 -1.07
CA CYS A 70 -2.47 7.73 -0.41
C CYS A 70 -3.80 7.87 0.30
N LYS A 71 -3.78 8.20 1.58
CA LYS A 71 -4.99 8.50 2.37
C LYS A 71 -4.90 9.90 2.95
N ASN A 72 -6.03 10.58 2.98
CA ASN A 72 -6.25 11.80 3.73
C ASN A 72 -7.19 11.52 4.90
N ASP A 73 -6.74 11.77 6.12
CA ASP A 73 -7.57 11.53 7.31
C ASP A 73 -8.62 12.63 7.54
N ASP A 74 -8.35 13.85 7.06
CA ASP A 74 -9.25 15.00 7.24
C ASP A 74 -10.46 14.93 6.30
N THR A 75 -10.27 14.46 5.06
CA THR A 75 -11.31 14.42 4.03
C THR A 75 -11.83 13.01 3.70
N GLY A 76 -11.09 11.97 4.09
CA GLY A 76 -11.37 10.58 3.71
C GLY A 76 -11.01 10.23 2.27
N GLU A 77 -10.26 11.09 1.57
CA GLU A 77 -9.84 10.81 0.19
C GLU A 77 -8.77 9.71 0.15
N VAL A 78 -9.00 8.67 -0.66
CA VAL A 78 -8.08 7.53 -0.78
C VAL A 78 -7.75 7.24 -2.24
N PHE A 79 -6.47 7.07 -2.53
CA PHE A 79 -5.97 6.60 -3.81
C PHE A 79 -5.18 5.31 -3.62
N LYS A 80 -5.68 4.20 -4.17
CA LYS A 80 -5.04 2.88 -4.08
C LYS A 80 -4.22 2.59 -5.34
N LEU A 81 -3.01 2.10 -5.15
CA LEU A 81 -2.10 1.61 -6.19
C LEU A 81 -1.84 0.12 -5.98
N TYR A 82 -2.20 -0.67 -6.97
CA TYR A 82 -1.96 -2.10 -6.99
C TYR A 82 -0.65 -2.40 -7.72
N PRO A 83 0.27 -3.18 -7.13
CA PRO A 83 1.46 -3.62 -7.84
C PRO A 83 1.06 -4.53 -9.00
N THR A 84 1.83 -4.48 -10.09
CA THR A 84 1.62 -5.38 -11.22
C THR A 84 2.34 -6.70 -10.94
N TYR A 85 1.61 -7.69 -10.45
CA TYR A 85 2.15 -9.03 -10.27
C TYR A 85 1.99 -9.86 -11.55
N PRO A 86 3.02 -10.65 -11.96
CA PRO A 86 2.96 -11.43 -13.19
C PRO A 86 1.83 -12.47 -13.21
N LYS A 87 1.42 -12.95 -12.03
CA LYS A 87 0.33 -13.91 -11.84
C LYS A 87 -1.03 -13.24 -11.58
N GLY A 88 -1.11 -11.91 -11.61
CA GLY A 88 -2.33 -11.17 -11.28
C GLY A 88 -2.69 -11.24 -9.80
N LYS A 89 -3.87 -10.68 -9.46
CA LYS A 89 -4.43 -10.70 -8.10
C LYS A 89 -4.76 -12.14 -7.70
N PRO A 90 -4.28 -12.65 -6.54
CA PRO A 90 -4.60 -14.00 -6.11
C PRO A 90 -6.10 -14.17 -5.94
N ASP A 91 -6.59 -15.37 -6.26
CA ASP A 91 -8.01 -15.71 -6.27
C ASP A 91 -8.67 -15.45 -4.89
N GLU A 92 -7.93 -15.65 -3.81
CA GLU A 92 -8.36 -15.39 -2.43
C GLU A 92 -8.74 -13.92 -2.18
N LEU A 93 -8.18 -12.99 -2.94
CA LEU A 93 -8.56 -11.59 -2.87
C LEU A 93 -9.59 -11.17 -3.93
N GLN A 94 -10.01 -12.05 -4.83
CA GLN A 94 -11.03 -11.69 -5.81
C GLN A 94 -12.35 -11.41 -5.08
N GLY A 95 -12.86 -10.18 -5.22
CA GLY A 95 -14.04 -9.70 -4.49
C GLY A 95 -13.76 -9.12 -3.10
N ILE A 96 -12.51 -9.13 -2.61
CA ILE A 96 -12.12 -8.42 -1.38
C ILE A 96 -11.72 -6.98 -1.74
N ASP A 97 -12.46 -6.02 -1.18
CA ASP A 97 -12.07 -4.60 -1.18
C ASP A 97 -11.12 -4.38 -0.01
N LEU A 98 -9.85 -4.14 -0.33
CA LEU A 98 -8.81 -3.90 0.65
C LEU A 98 -8.92 -2.45 1.13
N GLU A 99 -9.55 -2.22 2.27
CA GLU A 99 -9.65 -0.89 2.87
C GLU A 99 -8.30 -0.48 3.44
N LEU A 100 -7.78 0.67 2.98
CA LEU A 100 -6.60 1.31 3.57
C LEU A 100 -7.06 2.02 4.84
N ASP A 101 -7.37 1.25 5.86
CA ASP A 101 -7.63 1.78 7.18
C ASP A 101 -6.43 1.56 8.09
N GLU A 102 -6.12 2.60 8.86
CA GLU A 102 -5.22 2.44 9.98
C GLU A 102 -5.90 1.48 10.95
N ILE A 103 -5.34 0.29 11.06
CA ILE A 103 -5.77 -0.64 12.09
C ILE A 103 -5.35 0.00 13.42
N HIS A 104 -6.28 0.68 14.08
CA HIS A 104 -6.15 1.05 15.49
C HIS A 104 -6.21 -0.25 16.30
N ILE A 105 -5.04 -0.77 16.66
CA ILE A 105 -4.89 -1.82 17.68
C ILE A 105 -4.85 -1.15 19.05
#